data_AF-A0A1W1VJD3-F1
#
_entry.id   AF-A0A1W1VJD3-F1
#
_cell.length_a   1.000
_cell.length_b   1.000
_cell.length_c   1.000
_cell.angle_alpha   90.00
_cell.angle_beta   90.00
_cell.angle_gamma   90.00
#
_symmetry.space_group_name_H-M   'P 1'
#
loop_
_entity.id
_entity.type
_entity.pdbx_description
1 polymer ?
#
loop_
_entity_poly.entity_id
_entity_poly.type
_entity_poly.pdbx_seq_one_letter_code
_entity_poly.pdbx_strand_id
1 'polypeptide(L)'
;MSKFKTEDLVAAALQTPTQKAAQRQAEEARAATAKQRAGRKKLTPRQTIQALTSGRTQAREAREYAERWYQALRGWDVREVEIPYSFHYEPSEEGLEFLTLGSNVRAPTRYLQTPIGEFTEGEVGALITTMSRSLVPEQKQLGKMLDKLRHERHNCMARLLREDGRLHQHPERAVRYAVAVLTLAVQLRDEKAEAPLHVMQQELQKLTITTC
;
A
#
# COMPACT_ATOMS: atom_id res chain seq x y z
N MET A 1 -19.22 80.84 14.06
CA MET A 1 -19.83 80.00 13.00
C MET A 1 -19.15 78.65 13.02
N SER A 2 -19.77 77.67 13.69
CA SER A 2 -19.21 76.34 13.98
C SER A 2 -19.84 75.31 13.05
N LYS A 3 -19.05 74.67 12.19
CA LYS A 3 -19.51 73.65 11.25
C LYS A 3 -19.48 72.26 11.91
N PHE A 4 -20.67 71.68 12.00
CA PHE A 4 -21.00 70.24 11.95
C PHE A 4 -19.93 69.22 12.41
N LYS A 5 -20.12 68.70 13.62
CA LYS A 5 -19.52 67.45 14.14
C LYS A 5 -20.62 66.58 14.77
N THR A 6 -21.64 66.23 13.99
CA THR A 6 -22.81 65.47 14.49
C THR A 6 -23.14 64.22 13.70
N GLU A 7 -22.39 63.88 12.65
CA GLU A 7 -22.68 62.69 11.83
C GLU A 7 -21.87 61.44 12.24
N ASP A 8 -20.71 61.59 12.88
CA ASP A 8 -19.88 60.44 13.29
C ASP A 8 -20.34 59.76 14.59
N LEU A 9 -21.29 60.33 15.32
CA LEU A 9 -21.75 59.80 16.62
C LEU A 9 -22.92 58.81 16.50
N VAL A 10 -23.58 58.71 15.35
CA VAL A 10 -24.75 57.81 15.16
C VAL A 10 -24.34 56.42 14.66
N ALA A 11 -23.19 56.28 14.00
CA ALA A 11 -22.70 54.99 13.49
C ALA A 11 -22.22 54.01 14.58
N ALA A 12 -21.95 54.49 15.81
CA ALA A 12 -21.48 53.67 16.91
C ALA A 12 -22.60 52.94 17.69
N ALA A 13 -23.88 53.32 17.50
CA ALA A 13 -24.99 52.85 18.33
C ALA A 13 -25.77 51.65 17.77
N LEU A 14 -25.39 51.08 16.62
CA LEU A 14 -26.13 50.01 15.93
C LEU A 14 -25.32 48.73 15.66
N GLN A 15 -24.21 48.51 16.38
CA GLN A 15 -23.57 47.19 16.38
C GLN A 15 -24.34 46.25 17.31
N THR A 16 -25.11 45.33 16.72
CA THR A 16 -25.78 44.26 17.46
C THR A 16 -24.74 43.41 18.21
N PRO A 17 -25.05 42.88 19.41
CA PRO A 17 -24.11 42.07 20.21
C PRO A 17 -23.54 40.87 19.43
N THR A 18 -24.28 40.38 18.44
CA THR A 18 -23.90 39.33 17.50
C THR A 18 -22.71 39.71 16.61
N GLN A 19 -22.62 40.96 16.14
CA GLN A 19 -21.50 41.43 15.32
C GLN A 19 -20.20 41.58 16.12
N LYS A 20 -20.31 42.03 17.39
CA LYS A 20 -19.16 42.07 18.32
C LYS A 20 -18.64 40.67 18.67
N ALA A 21 -19.52 39.67 18.80
CA ALA A 21 -19.12 38.29 19.03
C ALA A 21 -18.42 37.67 17.80
N ALA A 22 -18.95 37.92 16.60
CA ALA A 22 -18.36 37.43 15.35
C ALA A 22 -16.97 38.04 15.08
N GLN A 23 -16.76 39.32 15.39
CA GLN A 23 -15.44 39.95 15.28
C GLN A 23 -14.41 39.35 16.24
N ARG A 24 -14.79 39.09 17.51
CA ARG A 24 -13.89 38.43 18.48
C ARG A 24 -13.49 37.02 18.05
N GLN A 25 -14.43 36.22 17.55
CA GLN A 25 -14.14 34.88 17.04
C GLN A 25 -13.25 34.89 15.80
N ALA A 26 -13.44 35.86 14.90
CA ALA A 26 -12.57 36.04 13.74
C ALA A 26 -11.14 36.47 14.15
N GLU A 27 -11.01 37.28 15.20
CA GLU A 27 -9.73 37.71 15.74
C GLU A 27 -9.00 36.58 16.47
N GLU A 28 -9.71 35.76 17.24
CA GLU A 28 -9.18 34.55 17.88
C GLU A 28 -8.74 33.49 16.86
N ALA A 29 -9.52 33.28 15.79
CA ALA A 29 -9.14 32.38 14.70
C ALA A 29 -7.88 32.87 13.96
N ARG A 30 -7.73 34.19 13.77
CA ARG A 30 -6.53 34.80 13.19
C ARG A 30 -5.32 34.69 14.13
N ALA A 31 -5.52 34.88 15.44
CA ALA A 31 -4.48 34.71 16.45
C ALA A 31 -4.03 33.24 16.59
N ALA A 32 -4.96 32.28 16.50
CA ALA A 32 -4.67 30.85 16.54
C ALA A 32 -3.88 30.40 15.29
N THR A 33 -4.27 30.86 14.10
CA THR A 33 -3.54 30.57 12.86
C THR A 33 -2.17 31.26 12.80
N ALA A 34 -2.02 32.45 13.38
CA ALA A 34 -0.72 33.12 13.53
C ALA A 34 0.22 32.36 14.49
N LYS A 35 -0.29 31.86 15.62
CA LYS A 35 0.49 31.02 16.56
C LYS A 35 0.90 29.68 15.95
N GLN A 36 0.03 29.04 15.16
CA GLN A 36 0.37 27.82 14.42
C GLN A 36 1.45 28.03 13.36
N ARG A 37 1.42 29.17 12.66
CA ARG A 37 2.46 29.53 11.67
C ARG A 37 3.80 29.87 12.32
N ALA A 38 3.79 30.50 13.50
CA ALA A 38 5.01 30.85 14.24
C ALA A 38 5.76 29.62 14.82
N GLY A 39 5.06 28.51 15.08
CA GLY A 39 5.65 27.27 15.60
C GLY A 39 6.34 26.38 14.56
N ARG A 40 6.20 26.67 13.25
CA ARG A 40 6.82 25.86 12.19
C ARG A 40 8.32 26.21 12.10
N LYS A 41 9.13 25.59 12.97
CA LYS A 41 10.60 25.68 12.93
C LYS A 41 11.07 25.46 11.49
N LYS A 42 11.65 26.50 10.88
CA LYS A 42 12.28 26.42 9.56
C LYS A 42 13.45 25.43 9.68
N LEU A 43 13.33 24.28 9.01
CA LEU A 43 14.41 23.30 8.93
C LEU A 43 15.65 23.97 8.35
N THR A 44 16.80 23.71 8.99
CA THR A 44 18.08 24.22 8.47
C THR A 44 18.37 23.57 7.11
N PRO A 45 19.10 24.23 6.19
CA PRO A 45 19.44 23.65 4.88
C PRO A 45 20.06 22.25 4.97
N ARG A 46 20.87 21.98 6.00
CA ARG A 46 21.43 20.64 6.28
C ARG A 46 20.35 19.61 6.65
N GLN A 47 19.38 19.98 7.50
CA GLN A 47 18.26 19.10 7.84
C GLN A 47 17.35 18.84 6.62
N THR A 48 17.17 19.82 5.75
CA THR A 48 16.41 19.64 4.51
C THR A 48 17.13 18.69 3.55
N ILE A 49 18.45 18.82 3.37
CA ILE A 49 19.25 17.91 2.53
C ILE A 49 19.23 16.49 3.12
N GLN A 50 19.35 16.35 4.44
CA GLN A 50 19.29 15.05 5.11
C GLN A 50 17.91 14.39 4.98
N ALA A 51 16.83 15.17 5.08
CA ALA A 51 15.47 14.68 4.85
C ALA A 51 15.24 14.25 3.38
N LEU A 52 15.78 15.01 2.43
CA LEU A 52 15.67 14.68 1.00
C LEU A 52 16.47 13.44 0.62
N THR A 53 17.66 13.26 1.21
CA THR A 53 18.51 12.08 0.96
C THR A 53 17.92 10.82 1.58
N SER A 54 17.48 10.88 2.84
CA SER A 54 16.80 9.75 3.51
C SER A 54 15.49 9.34 2.81
N GLY A 55 14.70 10.29 2.32
CA GLY A 55 13.51 9.96 1.53
C GLY A 55 13.84 9.26 0.20
N ARG A 56 14.94 9.63 -0.45
CA ARG A 56 15.39 8.99 -1.70
C ARG A 56 15.92 7.58 -1.47
N THR A 57 16.64 7.34 -0.37
CA THR A 57 17.14 5.99 -0.04
C THR A 57 15.98 5.06 0.30
N GLN A 58 15.01 5.51 1.11
CA GLN A 58 13.82 4.72 1.45
C GLN A 58 12.99 4.35 0.21
N ALA A 59 12.80 5.28 -0.73
CA ALA A 59 12.09 4.98 -1.97
C ALA A 59 12.82 3.96 -2.84
N ARG A 60 14.16 4.04 -2.89
CA ARG A 60 14.98 3.06 -3.61
C ARG A 60 14.89 1.68 -2.97
N GLU A 61 15.07 1.59 -1.65
CA GLU A 61 14.99 0.33 -0.91
C GLU A 61 13.60 -0.31 -1.02
N ALA A 62 12.53 0.48 -0.93
CA ALA A 62 11.16 0.01 -1.09
C ALA A 62 10.92 -0.58 -2.49
N ARG A 63 11.44 0.07 -3.53
CA ARG A 63 11.39 -0.42 -4.91
C ARG A 63 12.16 -1.72 -5.09
N GLU A 64 13.38 -1.79 -4.56
CA GLU A 64 14.21 -3.01 -4.63
C GLU A 64 13.54 -4.17 -3.88
N TYR A 65 12.90 -3.89 -2.74
CA TYR A 65 12.15 -4.89 -1.98
C TYR A 65 10.95 -5.41 -2.77
N ALA A 66 10.18 -4.50 -3.39
CA ALA A 66 9.07 -4.87 -4.27
C ALA A 66 9.52 -5.69 -5.48
N GLU A 67 10.66 -5.37 -6.09
CA GLU A 67 11.25 -6.13 -7.20
C GLU A 67 11.57 -7.56 -6.78
N ARG A 68 12.18 -7.77 -5.60
CA ARG A 68 12.51 -9.12 -5.11
C ARG A 68 11.27 -9.99 -4.95
N TRP A 69 10.23 -9.43 -4.32
CA TRP A 69 8.95 -10.13 -4.19
C TRP A 69 8.28 -10.37 -5.55
N TYR A 70 8.36 -9.40 -6.46
CA TYR A 70 7.81 -9.53 -7.81
C TYR A 70 8.48 -10.66 -8.59
N GLN A 71 9.81 -10.74 -8.55
CA GLN A 71 10.57 -11.80 -9.22
C GLN A 71 10.28 -13.16 -8.60
N ALA A 72 10.16 -13.25 -7.28
CA ALA A 72 9.80 -14.50 -6.59
C ALA A 72 8.43 -15.03 -7.06
N LEU A 73 7.41 -14.15 -7.10
CA LEU A 73 6.08 -14.52 -7.59
C LEU A 73 6.08 -14.79 -9.10
N ARG A 74 6.85 -14.05 -9.89
CA ARG A 74 6.89 -14.23 -11.35
C ARG A 74 7.56 -15.54 -11.77
N GLY A 75 8.66 -15.89 -11.10
CA GLY A 75 9.30 -17.19 -11.25
C GLY A 75 8.36 -18.31 -10.83
N TRP A 76 7.52 -18.03 -9.81
CA TRP A 76 6.68 -19.01 -9.14
C TRP A 76 7.51 -20.26 -8.84
N ASP A 77 8.67 -20.02 -8.23
CA ASP A 77 9.69 -21.04 -8.01
C ASP A 77 9.22 -21.95 -6.89
N VAL A 78 8.62 -23.06 -7.32
CA VAL A 78 7.97 -24.03 -6.47
C VAL A 78 8.91 -25.19 -6.27
N ARG A 79 9.33 -25.39 -5.02
CA ARG A 79 10.02 -26.59 -4.59
C ARG A 79 8.99 -27.65 -4.24
N GLU A 80 9.00 -28.74 -4.99
CA GLU A 80 8.26 -29.94 -4.62
C GLU A 80 9.03 -30.66 -3.50
N VAL A 81 8.35 -30.87 -2.37
CA VAL A 81 8.89 -31.67 -1.28
C VAL A 81 8.10 -32.97 -1.23
N GLU A 82 8.75 -34.07 -1.58
CA GLU A 82 8.22 -35.40 -1.33
C GLU A 82 8.28 -35.65 0.18
N ILE A 83 7.13 -35.56 0.86
CA ILE A 83 7.03 -35.90 2.27
C ILE A 83 7.00 -37.44 2.33
N PRO A 84 8.10 -38.11 2.76
CA PRO A 84 8.23 -39.55 2.56
C PRO A 84 7.22 -40.35 3.40
N TYR A 85 6.77 -39.78 4.51
CA TYR A 85 5.78 -40.38 5.41
C TYR A 85 5.03 -39.28 6.13
N SER A 86 3.75 -39.05 5.81
CA SER A 86 2.85 -38.50 6.83
C SER A 86 2.02 -39.66 7.36
N PHE A 87 2.20 -39.93 8.65
CA PHE A 87 1.38 -40.87 9.38
C PHE A 87 -0.03 -40.27 9.50
N HIS A 88 -0.95 -40.68 8.64
CA HIS A 88 -2.36 -40.57 8.98
C HIS A 88 -2.72 -41.85 9.72
N TYR A 89 -3.17 -41.69 10.96
CA TYR A 89 -4.08 -42.65 11.55
C TYR A 89 -5.37 -42.56 10.73
N GLU A 90 -5.51 -43.40 9.71
CA GLU A 90 -6.85 -43.73 9.23
C GLU A 90 -7.58 -44.39 10.41
N PRO A 91 -8.73 -43.85 10.86
CA PRO A 91 -9.58 -44.63 11.72
C PRO A 91 -9.95 -45.89 10.94
N SER A 92 -9.55 -47.04 11.46
CA SER A 92 -9.86 -48.36 10.88
C SER A 92 -11.37 -48.50 10.71
N GLU A 93 -11.88 -48.22 9.52
CA GLU A 93 -13.26 -48.52 9.15
C GLU A 93 -13.37 -50.00 8.81
N GLU A 94 -13.52 -50.84 9.85
CA GLU A 94 -14.31 -52.05 9.71
C GLU A 94 -15.75 -51.63 9.43
N GLY A 95 -16.09 -51.23 8.18
CA GLY A 95 -17.50 -51.15 7.81
C GLY A 95 -17.99 -50.25 6.67
N LEU A 96 -17.17 -49.55 5.88
CA LEU A 96 -17.70 -48.85 4.70
C LEU A 96 -16.80 -48.98 3.46
N GLU A 97 -17.04 -50.06 2.74
CA GLU A 97 -16.78 -50.16 1.30
C GLU A 97 -17.58 -49.07 0.56
N PHE A 98 -17.06 -47.85 0.47
CA PHE A 98 -17.64 -46.80 -0.36
C PHE A 98 -16.65 -46.34 -1.43
N LEU A 99 -16.58 -47.14 -2.51
CA LEU A 99 -16.70 -46.66 -3.89
C LEU A 99 -16.22 -45.22 -4.17
N THR A 100 -14.94 -44.95 -3.94
CA THR A 100 -14.25 -43.79 -4.51
C THR A 100 -12.98 -44.27 -5.20
N LEU A 101 -13.16 -44.70 -6.46
CA LEU A 101 -12.12 -44.77 -7.48
C LEU A 101 -11.65 -43.33 -7.81
N GLY A 102 -11.07 -42.65 -6.82
CA GLY A 102 -10.29 -41.43 -6.98
C GLY A 102 -8.86 -41.80 -6.64
N SER A 103 -7.92 -41.56 -7.54
CA SER A 103 -6.51 -41.82 -7.27
C SER A 103 -6.09 -41.09 -5.99
N ASN A 104 -5.89 -41.82 -4.89
CA ASN A 104 -5.30 -41.32 -3.64
C ASN A 104 -3.79 -41.03 -3.79
N VAL A 105 -3.35 -40.66 -5.00
CA VAL A 105 -2.01 -40.13 -5.21
C VAL A 105 -2.04 -38.73 -4.63
N ARG A 106 -1.45 -38.58 -3.44
CA ARG A 106 -1.32 -37.27 -2.84
C ARG A 106 -0.62 -36.32 -3.80
N ALA A 107 -1.26 -35.18 -4.02
CA ALA A 107 -0.58 -34.07 -4.66
C ALA A 107 0.65 -33.72 -3.80
N PRO A 108 1.86 -33.65 -4.40
CA PRO A 108 3.05 -33.24 -3.68
C PRO A 108 2.81 -31.86 -3.07
N THR A 109 3.24 -31.67 -1.81
CA THR A 109 3.15 -30.35 -1.19
C THR A 109 4.19 -29.46 -1.83
N ARG A 110 3.70 -28.37 -2.42
CA ARG A 110 4.46 -27.42 -3.22
C ARG A 110 4.72 -26.16 -2.40
N TYR A 111 5.98 -25.83 -2.19
CA TYR A 111 6.40 -24.63 -1.45
C TYR A 111 6.97 -23.58 -2.40
N LEU A 112 6.43 -22.38 -2.32
CA LEU A 112 6.92 -21.20 -3.03
C LEU A 112 8.04 -20.54 -2.22
N GLN A 113 9.19 -20.33 -2.84
CA GLN A 113 10.27 -19.55 -2.24
C GLN A 113 9.97 -18.06 -2.32
N THR A 114 9.95 -17.39 -1.17
CA THR A 114 9.75 -15.94 -1.06
C THR A 114 10.90 -15.29 -0.30
N PRO A 115 11.09 -13.95 -0.41
CA PRO A 115 12.18 -13.26 0.29
C PRO A 115 12.18 -13.40 1.81
N ILE A 116 11.04 -13.75 2.43
CA ILE A 116 10.89 -13.94 3.87
C ILE A 116 10.98 -15.42 4.30
N GLY A 117 10.71 -16.36 3.39
CA GLY A 117 10.67 -17.79 3.71
C GLY A 117 9.92 -18.62 2.67
N GLU A 118 9.59 -19.85 3.03
CA GLU A 118 8.83 -20.78 2.19
C GLU A 118 7.35 -20.76 2.62
N PHE A 119 6.45 -20.54 1.67
CA PHE A 119 4.99 -20.64 1.90
C PHE A 119 4.40 -21.72 1.01
N THR A 120 3.28 -22.33 1.41
CA THR A 120 2.64 -23.28 0.51
C THR A 120 2.05 -22.56 -0.71
N GLU A 121 2.14 -23.18 -1.88
CA GLU A 121 1.53 -22.65 -3.10
C GLU A 121 0.02 -22.41 -2.90
N GLY A 122 -0.62 -23.31 -2.16
CA GLY A 122 -2.04 -23.24 -1.81
C GLY A 122 -2.39 -21.99 -1.01
N GLU A 123 -1.63 -21.65 0.02
CA GLU A 123 -1.87 -20.44 0.84
C GLU A 123 -1.73 -19.17 0.02
N VAL A 124 -0.64 -19.02 -0.74
CA VAL A 124 -0.40 -17.84 -1.58
C VAL A 124 -1.49 -17.72 -2.65
N GLY A 125 -1.85 -18.83 -3.30
CA GLY A 125 -2.92 -18.88 -4.29
C GLY A 125 -4.30 -18.56 -3.71
N ALA A 126 -4.60 -19.03 -2.50
CA ALA A 126 -5.85 -18.74 -1.80
C ALA A 126 -5.97 -17.26 -1.43
N LEU A 127 -4.89 -16.62 -0.98
CA LEU A 127 -4.85 -15.18 -0.71
C LEU A 127 -5.08 -14.35 -1.99
N ILE A 128 -4.40 -14.68 -3.08
CA ILE A 128 -4.61 -14.01 -4.38
C ILE A 128 -6.07 -14.15 -4.84
N THR A 129 -6.64 -15.34 -4.71
CA THR A 129 -8.05 -15.62 -5.05
C THR A 129 -9.01 -14.84 -4.15
N THR A 130 -8.69 -14.70 -2.87
CA THR A 130 -9.49 -13.93 -1.91
C THR A 130 -9.44 -12.44 -2.27
N MET A 131 -8.26 -11.91 -2.58
CA MET A 131 -8.09 -10.53 -3.05
C MET A 131 -8.88 -10.27 -4.33
N SER A 132 -8.83 -11.18 -5.32
CA SER A 132 -9.52 -11.01 -6.61
C SER A 132 -11.05 -11.09 -6.51
N ARG A 133 -11.57 -11.66 -5.42
CA ARG A 133 -12.99 -11.73 -5.08
C ARG A 133 -13.43 -10.67 -4.06
N SER A 134 -12.53 -9.84 -3.56
CA SER A 134 -12.84 -8.79 -2.59
C SER A 134 -13.92 -7.83 -3.12
N LEU A 135 -14.76 -7.34 -2.21
CA LEU A 135 -15.77 -6.32 -2.51
C LEU A 135 -15.13 -4.92 -2.66
N VAL A 136 -13.92 -4.73 -2.12
CA VAL A 136 -13.18 -3.46 -2.25
C VAL A 136 -12.58 -3.38 -3.66
N PRO A 137 -12.96 -2.37 -4.47
CA PRO A 137 -12.57 -2.32 -5.89
C PRO A 137 -11.05 -2.26 -6.09
N GLU A 138 -10.35 -1.54 -5.23
CA GLU A 138 -8.88 -1.43 -5.27
C GLU A 138 -8.23 -2.79 -5.01
N GLN A 139 -8.61 -3.48 -3.93
CA GLN A 139 -8.09 -4.80 -3.60
C GLN A 139 -8.43 -5.84 -4.68
N LYS A 140 -9.65 -5.77 -5.23
CA LYS A 140 -10.09 -6.61 -6.35
C LYS A 140 -9.21 -6.43 -7.58
N GLN A 141 -8.87 -5.18 -7.92
CA GLN A 141 -7.97 -4.89 -9.04
C GLN A 141 -6.57 -5.45 -8.81
N LEU A 142 -6.00 -5.25 -7.61
CA LEU A 142 -4.68 -5.81 -7.25
C LEU A 142 -4.69 -7.34 -7.29
N GLY A 143 -5.72 -7.97 -6.74
CA GLY A 143 -5.91 -9.42 -6.79
C GLY A 143 -5.96 -9.95 -8.23
N LYS A 144 -6.73 -9.31 -9.12
CA LYS A 144 -6.76 -9.66 -10.55
C LYS A 144 -5.41 -9.49 -11.24
N MET A 145 -4.62 -8.48 -10.85
CA MET A 145 -3.27 -8.28 -11.40
C MET A 145 -2.32 -9.40 -10.97
N LEU A 146 -2.39 -9.83 -9.71
CA LEU A 146 -1.62 -10.96 -9.19
C LEU A 146 -2.05 -12.30 -9.82
N ASP A 147 -3.35 -12.47 -10.02
CA ASP A 147 -3.91 -13.66 -10.65
C ASP A 147 -3.44 -13.80 -12.11
N LYS A 148 -3.41 -12.68 -12.85
CA LYS A 148 -2.76 -12.62 -14.17
C LYS A 148 -1.27 -12.90 -14.11
N LEU A 149 -0.57 -12.42 -13.10
CA LEU A 149 0.86 -12.69 -12.93
C LEU A 149 1.16 -14.18 -12.73
N ARG A 150 0.28 -14.88 -12.00
CA ARG A 150 0.36 -16.32 -11.78
C ARG A 150 0.15 -17.12 -13.08
N HIS A 151 -0.87 -16.78 -13.87
CA HIS A 151 -1.29 -17.56 -15.04
C HIS A 151 -0.63 -17.12 -16.36
N GLU A 152 -0.36 -15.83 -16.55
CA GLU A 152 0.10 -15.23 -17.81
C GLU A 152 1.49 -14.60 -17.67
N ARG A 153 2.51 -15.44 -17.42
CA ARG A 153 3.90 -14.98 -17.18
C ARG A 153 4.49 -14.16 -18.34
N HIS A 154 4.06 -14.43 -19.56
CA HIS A 154 4.55 -13.76 -20.77
C HIS A 154 3.92 -12.38 -21.00
N ASN A 155 2.70 -12.13 -20.50
CA ASN A 155 2.00 -10.85 -20.67
C ASN A 155 2.33 -9.83 -19.56
N CYS A 156 3.03 -10.28 -18.52
CA CYS A 156 3.45 -9.47 -17.39
C CYS A 156 4.82 -8.84 -17.65
N MET A 157 5.09 -7.72 -16.97
CA MET A 157 6.37 -7.03 -17.08
C MET A 157 7.53 -7.94 -16.66
N ALA A 158 8.67 -7.84 -17.34
CA ALA A 158 9.81 -8.69 -16.99
C ALA A 158 10.43 -8.30 -15.63
N ARG A 159 10.54 -6.99 -15.40
CA ARG A 159 11.08 -6.35 -14.19
C ARG A 159 10.26 -5.09 -13.90
N LEU A 160 10.07 -4.73 -12.64
CA LEU A 160 9.47 -3.44 -12.25
C LEU A 160 10.51 -2.32 -12.35
N LEU A 161 11.76 -2.65 -12.06
CA LEU A 161 12.90 -1.75 -12.12
C LEU A 161 13.76 -1.99 -13.36
N ARG A 162 14.32 -0.90 -13.88
CA ARG A 162 15.44 -0.92 -14.82
C ARG A 162 16.74 -1.21 -14.08
N GLU A 163 17.79 -1.53 -14.83
CA GLU A 163 19.14 -1.76 -14.29
C GLU A 163 19.68 -0.55 -13.51
N ASP A 164 19.24 0.66 -13.87
CA ASP A 164 19.57 1.91 -13.18
C ASP A 164 18.83 2.13 -11.85
N GLY A 165 17.96 1.19 -11.42
CA GLY A 165 17.12 1.32 -10.21
C GLY A 165 15.93 2.28 -10.36
N ARG A 166 15.69 2.79 -11.57
CA ARG A 166 14.51 3.60 -11.91
C ARG A 166 13.33 2.70 -12.28
N LEU A 167 12.11 3.21 -12.11
CA LEU A 167 10.90 2.51 -12.57
C LEU A 167 10.92 2.28 -14.08
N HIS A 168 10.22 1.23 -14.52
CA HIS A 168 10.05 0.91 -15.94
C HIS A 168 9.45 2.07 -16.76
N GLN A 169 9.48 1.98 -18.10
CA GLN A 169 8.84 2.95 -19.03
C GLN A 169 7.38 3.28 -18.67
N HIS A 170 6.66 2.35 -18.05
CA HIS A 170 5.30 2.57 -17.54
C HIS A 170 5.33 2.62 -16.01
N PRO A 171 5.66 3.78 -15.40
CA PRO A 171 5.87 3.87 -13.96
C PRO A 171 4.60 3.58 -13.18
N GLU A 172 3.43 4.01 -13.66
CA GLU A 172 2.16 3.75 -12.98
C GLU A 172 1.85 2.24 -12.90
N ARG A 173 1.99 1.52 -14.02
CA ARG A 173 1.78 0.07 -14.06
C ARG A 173 2.78 -0.66 -13.16
N ALA A 174 4.04 -0.26 -13.18
CA ALA A 174 5.09 -0.83 -12.33
C ALA A 174 4.76 -0.63 -10.84
N VAL A 175 4.37 0.57 -10.44
CA VAL A 175 4.01 0.89 -9.05
C VAL A 175 2.75 0.14 -8.62
N ARG A 176 1.74 -0.01 -9.49
CA ARG A 176 0.55 -0.82 -9.16
C ARG A 176 0.88 -2.28 -8.89
N TYR A 177 1.78 -2.88 -9.69
CA TYR A 177 2.27 -4.24 -9.41
C TYR A 177 3.09 -4.28 -8.11
N ALA A 178 3.95 -3.29 -7.84
CA ALA A 178 4.68 -3.20 -6.58
C ALA A 178 3.73 -3.15 -5.38
N VAL A 179 2.69 -2.31 -5.42
CA VAL A 179 1.66 -2.22 -4.37
C VAL A 179 0.90 -3.53 -4.24
N ALA A 180 0.53 -4.19 -5.34
CA ALA A 180 -0.19 -5.47 -5.31
C ALA A 180 0.63 -6.53 -4.58
N VAL A 181 1.90 -6.66 -4.95
CA VAL A 181 2.83 -7.66 -4.41
C VAL A 181 3.16 -7.37 -2.94
N LEU A 182 3.40 -6.12 -2.58
CA LEU A 182 3.65 -5.75 -1.18
C LEU A 182 2.41 -5.91 -0.30
N THR A 183 1.21 -5.66 -0.83
CA THR A 183 -0.05 -5.94 -0.11
C THR A 183 -0.19 -7.43 0.17
N LEU A 184 0.17 -8.29 -0.78
CA LEU A 184 0.19 -9.74 -0.59
C LEU A 184 1.22 -10.14 0.49
N ALA A 185 2.43 -9.56 0.45
CA ALA A 185 3.47 -9.82 1.46
C ALA A 185 3.00 -9.47 2.87
N VAL A 186 2.33 -8.33 3.06
CA VAL A 186 1.74 -7.95 4.37
C VAL A 186 0.67 -8.95 4.81
N GLN A 187 -0.17 -9.46 3.89
CA GLN A 187 -1.16 -10.51 4.22
C GLN A 187 -0.50 -11.85 4.62
N LEU A 188 0.69 -12.13 4.09
CA LEU A 188 1.54 -13.25 4.50
C LEU A 188 2.29 -12.96 5.82
N ARG A 189 1.95 -11.87 6.53
CA ARG A 189 2.52 -11.43 7.80
C ARG A 189 3.99 -11.02 7.72
N ASP A 190 4.42 -10.51 6.57
CA ASP A 190 5.73 -9.86 6.44
C ASP A 190 5.68 -8.42 6.97
N GLU A 191 6.08 -8.23 8.23
CA GLU A 191 6.17 -6.92 8.88
C GLU A 191 7.12 -5.95 8.14
N LYS A 192 8.16 -6.48 7.47
CA LYS A 192 9.12 -5.64 6.73
C LYS A 192 8.51 -5.05 5.46
N ALA A 193 7.40 -5.59 4.97
CA ALA A 193 6.71 -5.10 3.78
C ALA A 193 5.84 -3.85 4.03
N GLU A 194 5.47 -3.56 5.28
CA GLU A 194 4.56 -2.45 5.61
C GLU A 194 5.13 -1.07 5.26
N ALA A 195 6.39 -0.82 5.65
CA ALA A 195 7.05 0.46 5.34
C ALA A 195 7.23 0.67 3.82
N PRO A 196 7.77 -0.28 3.05
CA PRO A 196 7.79 -0.22 1.59
C PRO A 196 6.42 -0.01 0.95
N LEU A 197 5.37 -0.67 1.46
CA LEU A 197 4.01 -0.54 0.94
C LEU A 197 3.53 0.90 1.04
N HIS A 198 3.73 1.55 2.19
CA HIS A 198 3.32 2.93 2.39
C HIS A 198 4.04 3.89 1.45
N VAL A 199 5.35 3.69 1.24
CA VAL A 199 6.13 4.50 0.29
C VAL A 199 5.62 4.33 -1.14
N MET A 200 5.34 3.09 -1.57
CA MET A 200 4.81 2.84 -2.92
C MET A 200 3.40 3.38 -3.13
N GLN A 201 2.54 3.34 -2.11
CA GLN A 201 1.21 3.98 -2.16
C GLN A 201 1.32 5.50 -2.34
N GLN A 202 2.25 6.16 -1.63
CA GLN A 202 2.51 7.58 -1.82
C GLN A 202 3.04 7.88 -3.24
N GLU A 203 3.88 7.01 -3.82
CA GLU A 203 4.32 7.17 -5.21
C GLU A 203 3.17 7.02 -6.20
N LEU A 204 2.27 6.06 -5.98
CA LEU A 204 1.09 5.88 -6.82
C LEU A 204 0.20 7.12 -6.81
N GLN A 205 -0.07 7.68 -5.63
CA GLN A 205 -0.86 8.91 -5.49
C GLN A 205 -0.23 10.11 -6.22
N LYS A 206 1.10 10.26 -6.15
CA LYS A 206 1.83 11.31 -6.87
C LYS A 206 1.68 11.17 -8.39
N LEU A 207 1.74 9.94 -8.89
CA LEU A 207 1.60 9.66 -10.32
C LEU A 207 0.18 9.94 -10.81
N THR A 208 -0.85 9.54 -10.05
CA THR A 208 -2.26 9.78 -10.43
C THR A 208 -2.60 11.27 -10.51
N ILE A 209 -2.02 12.10 -9.64
CA ILE A 209 -2.24 13.56 -9.66
C ILE A 209 -1.59 14.20 -10.88
N THR A 210 -0.43 13.69 -11.31
CA THR A 210 0.34 14.28 -12.43
C THR A 210 -0.30 14.00 -13.79
N THR A 211 -1.14 12.96 -13.88
CA THR A 211 -1.80 12.54 -15.11
C THR A 211 -3.18 13.17 -15.35
N CYS A 212 -3.67 14.00 -14.43
CA CYS A 212 -4.91 14.76 -14.57
C CYS A 212 -4.63 16.20 -15.02
#